data_AF-A0AAJ6YL68-F1
#
_entry.id   AF-A0AAJ6YL68-F1
#
_cell.length_a   1.000
_cell.length_b   1.000
_cell.length_c   1.000
_cell.angle_alpha   90.00
_cell.angle_beta   90.00
_cell.angle_gamma   90.00
#
_symmetry.space_group_name_H-M   'P 1'
#
loop_
_entity.id
_entity.type
_entity.pdbx_description
1 polymer ?
#
loop_
_entity_poly.entity_id
_entity_poly.type
_entity_poly.pdbx_seq_one_letter_code
_entity_poly.pdbx_strand_id
1 'polypeptide(L)'
;MSKNKLHQVDSSIVAVKSKFDADIIRFSVNRNESTSYEDFRKLLAERHDIGPELNFNIWYTDPMDGDLLPINNDNNLARALVAARPLLRILIQRQGDGFDDMNGYNTIKPKNIISSILGGTPGKPKPLAISNPHDFRQVSAIIDVDILPETCRRVKLLKHGLDKPLGFYIKDGESFRVGSTGSFEKVPGVFISRLVPGGLAEGTGLLAVNDEVLEVNGIEVAGKTLDQVTDMMIANSSNLIITVKPANQRAALAMPRRGSFSRNSQLSSGSQQSMQSAATGSDEDADEIVDLTGVNLHDDATGASHHQTHHHHQFSHHDQGVLHL
;
A
#
# COMPACT_ATOMS: atom_id res chain seq x y z
N MET A 1 -48.91 -10.81 34.11
CA MET A 1 -47.44 -10.64 34.13
C MET A 1 -46.88 -11.08 32.79
N SER A 2 -46.55 -10.13 31.91
CA SER A 2 -45.97 -10.41 30.59
C SER A 2 -44.53 -10.89 30.74
N LYS A 3 -44.22 -12.07 30.20
CA LYS A 3 -42.84 -12.55 30.05
C LYS A 3 -42.27 -11.91 28.77
N ASN A 4 -41.26 -11.06 28.94
CA ASN A 4 -40.48 -10.48 27.86
C ASN A 4 -39.84 -11.58 27.02
N LYS A 5 -40.24 -11.69 25.75
CA LYS A 5 -39.48 -12.40 24.71
C LYS A 5 -38.24 -11.56 24.42
N LEU A 6 -37.09 -12.00 24.91
CA LEU A 6 -35.80 -11.47 24.47
C LEU A 6 -35.67 -11.82 22.97
N HIS A 7 -35.77 -10.82 22.09
CA HIS A 7 -35.45 -11.00 20.68
C HIS A 7 -33.97 -11.32 20.55
N GLN A 8 -33.67 -12.59 20.28
CA GLN A 8 -32.36 -13.00 19.80
C GLN A 8 -32.18 -12.36 18.42
N VAL A 9 -31.45 -11.23 18.36
CA VAL A 9 -31.12 -10.56 17.11
C VAL A 9 -30.32 -11.55 16.27
N ASP A 10 -30.88 -11.96 15.14
CA ASP A 10 -30.20 -12.83 14.20
C ASP A 10 -28.89 -12.16 13.77
N SER A 11 -27.76 -12.72 14.20
CA SER A 11 -26.42 -12.19 13.92
C SER A 11 -26.10 -12.16 12.43
N SER A 12 -26.88 -12.89 11.60
CA SER A 12 -26.70 -12.90 10.16
C SER A 12 -27.20 -11.62 9.47
N ILE A 13 -28.10 -10.86 10.11
CA ILE A 13 -28.67 -9.65 9.50
C ILE A 13 -27.74 -8.46 9.77
N VAL A 14 -27.39 -7.73 8.72
CA VAL A 14 -26.65 -6.46 8.78
C VAL A 14 -27.60 -5.33 8.41
N ALA A 15 -27.74 -4.35 9.31
CA ALA A 15 -28.44 -3.12 8.98
C ALA A 15 -27.55 -2.25 8.10
N VAL A 16 -28.08 -1.71 7.02
CA VAL A 16 -27.38 -0.81 6.09
C VAL A 16 -28.01 0.57 6.18
N LYS A 17 -27.18 1.59 6.36
CA LYS A 17 -27.56 2.99 6.17
C LYS A 17 -26.73 3.52 4.99
N SER A 18 -27.38 3.78 3.88
CA SER A 18 -26.74 4.28 2.67
C SER A 18 -27.11 5.73 2.43
N LYS A 19 -26.11 6.58 2.19
CA LYS A 19 -26.27 8.00 1.88
C LYS A 19 -25.82 8.27 0.44
N PHE A 20 -26.65 8.98 -0.32
CA PHE A 20 -26.34 9.50 -1.64
C PHE A 20 -26.82 10.96 -1.71
N ASP A 21 -25.91 11.91 -1.94
CA ASP A 21 -26.20 13.35 -1.85
C ASP A 21 -26.87 13.72 -0.50
N ALA A 22 -28.13 14.17 -0.53
CA ALA A 22 -28.95 14.46 0.64
C ALA A 22 -29.86 13.28 1.05
N ASP A 23 -29.99 12.27 0.19
CA ASP A 23 -30.86 11.11 0.45
C ASP A 23 -30.18 10.09 1.36
N ILE A 24 -30.97 9.51 2.26
CA ILE A 24 -30.52 8.52 3.24
C ILE A 24 -31.57 7.41 3.33
N ILE A 25 -31.21 6.24 2.81
CA ILE A 25 -32.02 5.04 2.90
C ILE A 25 -31.48 4.09 3.97
N ARG A 26 -32.37 3.26 4.51
CA ARG A 26 -32.01 2.16 5.40
C ARG A 26 -32.68 0.87 4.95
N PHE A 27 -31.91 -0.21 4.97
CA PHE A 27 -32.41 -1.55 4.67
C PHE A 27 -31.55 -2.59 5.38
N SER A 28 -31.89 -3.86 5.23
CA SER A 28 -31.15 -4.96 5.83
C SER A 28 -30.68 -5.92 4.76
N VAL A 29 -29.52 -6.53 4.98
CA VAL A 29 -28.91 -7.53 4.10
C VAL A 29 -28.47 -8.71 4.94
N ASN A 30 -28.57 -9.91 4.39
CA ASN A 30 -28.06 -11.10 5.05
C ASN A 30 -26.58 -11.28 4.72
N ARG A 31 -25.70 -11.27 5.73
CA ARG A 31 -24.24 -11.44 5.52
C ARG A 31 -23.84 -12.86 5.10
N ASN A 32 -24.73 -13.84 5.27
CA ASN A 32 -24.49 -15.24 4.89
C ASN A 32 -24.94 -15.52 3.45
N GLU A 33 -25.72 -14.63 2.85
CA GLU A 33 -26.10 -14.72 1.44
C GLU A 33 -24.96 -14.19 0.60
N SER A 34 -24.46 -15.01 -0.33
CA SER A 34 -23.40 -14.59 -1.24
C SER A 34 -23.97 -13.59 -2.25
N THR A 35 -23.71 -12.30 -2.03
CA THR A 35 -24.05 -11.23 -2.98
C THR A 35 -22.77 -10.75 -3.67
N SER A 36 -22.80 -10.69 -5.01
CA SER A 36 -21.69 -10.09 -5.77
C SER A 36 -21.66 -8.57 -5.59
N TYR A 37 -20.50 -7.95 -5.78
CA TYR A 37 -20.36 -6.50 -5.77
C TYR A 37 -21.31 -5.84 -6.79
N GLU A 38 -21.44 -6.41 -7.98
CA GLU A 38 -22.31 -5.86 -9.03
C GLU A 38 -23.79 -5.93 -8.64
N ASP A 39 -24.23 -7.02 -8.02
CA ASP A 39 -25.64 -7.14 -7.59
C ASP A 39 -25.93 -6.21 -6.40
N PHE A 40 -24.98 -6.06 -5.48
CA PHE A 40 -25.09 -5.09 -4.40
C PHE A 40 -25.12 -3.64 -4.93
N ARG A 41 -24.32 -3.34 -5.96
CA ARG A 41 -24.32 -2.05 -6.64
C ARG A 41 -25.65 -1.78 -7.32
N LYS A 42 -26.23 -2.75 -8.03
CA LYS A 42 -27.59 -2.64 -8.62
C LYS A 42 -28.65 -2.39 -7.55
N LEU A 43 -28.60 -3.13 -6.44
CA LEU A 43 -29.52 -2.93 -5.32
C LEU A 43 -29.43 -1.50 -4.77
N LEU A 44 -28.23 -0.94 -4.61
CA LEU A 44 -28.07 0.44 -4.17
C LEU A 44 -28.61 1.44 -5.20
N ALA A 45 -28.41 1.18 -6.50
CA ALA A 45 -28.94 2.02 -7.56
C ALA A 45 -30.48 2.04 -7.55
N GLU A 46 -31.11 0.86 -7.44
CA GLU A 46 -32.58 0.72 -7.36
C GLU A 46 -33.16 1.42 -6.13
N ARG A 47 -32.49 1.35 -4.97
CA ARG A 47 -33.03 1.91 -3.73
C ARG A 47 -32.89 3.43 -3.60
N HIS A 48 -31.93 4.02 -4.31
CA HIS A 48 -31.70 5.47 -4.36
C HIS A 48 -32.25 6.10 -5.66
N ASP A 49 -33.00 5.35 -6.47
CA ASP A 49 -33.51 5.77 -7.78
C ASP A 49 -32.40 6.36 -8.69
N ILE A 50 -31.21 5.76 -8.64
CA ILE A 50 -30.07 6.17 -9.47
C ILE A 50 -30.28 5.59 -10.87
N GLY A 51 -30.41 6.48 -11.85
CA GLY A 51 -30.60 6.09 -13.25
C GLY A 51 -29.46 5.22 -13.79
N PRO A 52 -29.72 4.36 -14.79
CA PRO A 52 -28.76 3.38 -15.31
C PRO A 52 -27.51 4.00 -15.95
N GLU A 53 -27.60 5.26 -16.38
CA GLU A 53 -26.51 6.03 -17.00
C GLU A 53 -25.54 6.65 -15.97
N LEU A 54 -25.91 6.67 -14.69
CA LEU A 54 -25.10 7.29 -13.64
C LEU A 54 -24.09 6.29 -13.09
N ASN A 55 -22.80 6.59 -13.34
CA ASN A 55 -21.73 5.90 -12.65
C ASN A 55 -21.50 6.51 -11.26
N PHE A 56 -21.27 5.64 -10.29
CA PHE A 56 -21.02 6.03 -8.90
C PHE A 56 -20.06 5.05 -8.24
N ASN A 57 -19.35 5.56 -7.23
CA ASN A 57 -18.49 4.77 -6.35
C ASN A 57 -19.23 4.50 -5.04
N ILE A 58 -18.91 3.36 -4.43
CA ILE A 58 -19.45 2.95 -3.13
C ILE A 58 -18.31 2.95 -2.13
N TRP A 59 -18.54 3.56 -0.98
CA TRP A 59 -17.61 3.58 0.15
C TRP A 59 -18.31 3.12 1.41
N TYR A 60 -17.57 2.56 2.37
CA TYR A 60 -18.06 2.29 3.71
C TYR A 60 -17.16 2.89 4.78
N THR A 61 -17.75 3.20 5.93
CA THR A 61 -16.99 3.59 7.13
C THR A 61 -16.65 2.33 7.92
N ASP A 62 -15.36 2.04 8.08
CA ASP A 62 -14.91 0.95 8.94
C ASP A 62 -15.27 1.25 10.41
N PRO A 63 -15.94 0.34 11.13
CA PRO A 63 -16.39 0.60 12.49
C PRO A 63 -15.29 0.48 13.55
N MET A 64 -14.12 -0.09 13.24
CA MET A 64 -12.99 -0.17 14.17
C MET A 64 -12.23 1.16 14.18
N ASP A 65 -11.85 1.65 13.01
CA ASP A 65 -10.91 2.79 12.90
C ASP A 65 -11.59 4.08 12.41
N GLY A 66 -12.79 3.99 11.82
CA GLY A 66 -13.53 5.15 11.28
C GLY A 66 -13.14 5.53 9.85
N ASP A 67 -12.27 4.75 9.21
CA ASP A 67 -11.75 5.02 7.87
C ASP A 67 -12.82 4.85 6.79
N LEU A 68 -12.76 5.71 5.76
CA LEU A 68 -13.61 5.59 4.58
C LEU A 68 -12.92 4.70 3.53
N LEU A 69 -13.42 3.49 3.37
CA LEU A 69 -12.83 2.47 2.50
C LEU A 69 -13.73 2.17 1.29
N PRO A 70 -13.16 1.96 0.10
CA PRO A 70 -13.96 1.72 -1.11
C PRO A 70 -14.52 0.29 -1.12
N ILE A 71 -15.80 0.17 -1.45
CA ILE A 71 -16.41 -1.09 -1.90
C ILE A 71 -16.39 -1.05 -3.43
N ASN A 72 -15.40 -1.71 -4.04
CA ASN A 72 -15.22 -1.72 -5.50
C ASN A 72 -14.90 -3.12 -6.07
N ASN A 73 -15.04 -4.17 -5.25
CA ASN A 73 -14.92 -5.58 -5.62
C ASN A 73 -15.64 -6.45 -4.57
N ASP A 74 -15.79 -7.75 -4.85
CA ASP A 74 -16.47 -8.72 -3.98
C ASP A 74 -15.80 -8.85 -2.61
N ASN A 75 -14.47 -8.81 -2.57
CA ASN A 75 -13.71 -8.97 -1.33
C ASN A 75 -13.95 -7.79 -0.38
N ASN A 76 -14.03 -6.56 -0.90
CA ASN A 76 -14.30 -5.37 -0.10
C ASN A 76 -15.75 -5.36 0.40
N LEU A 77 -16.70 -5.83 -0.41
CA LEU A 77 -18.08 -6.00 0.02
C LEU A 77 -18.18 -7.01 1.17
N ALA A 78 -17.56 -8.19 1.01
CA ALA A 78 -17.53 -9.22 2.04
C ALA A 78 -16.88 -8.68 3.33
N ARG A 79 -15.76 -7.96 3.22
CA ARG A 79 -15.10 -7.30 4.36
C ARG A 79 -16.00 -6.29 5.05
N ALA A 80 -16.67 -5.42 4.30
CA ALA A 80 -17.58 -4.42 4.83
C ALA A 80 -18.76 -5.07 5.60
N LEU A 81 -19.35 -6.14 5.05
CA LEU A 81 -20.44 -6.89 5.70
C LEU A 81 -19.98 -7.60 6.98
N VAL A 82 -18.76 -8.15 7.00
CA VAL A 82 -18.18 -8.81 8.18
C VAL A 82 -17.82 -7.80 9.27
N ALA A 83 -17.22 -6.66 8.89
CA ALA A 83 -16.83 -5.61 9.82
C ALA A 83 -18.04 -4.93 10.47
N ALA A 84 -19.16 -4.83 9.75
CA ALA A 84 -20.37 -4.19 10.23
C ALA A 84 -20.93 -4.80 11.53
N ARG A 85 -20.98 -3.98 12.59
CA ARG A 85 -21.50 -4.35 13.91
C ARG A 85 -22.33 -3.22 14.53
N PRO A 86 -23.67 -3.28 14.51
CA PRO A 86 -24.55 -4.01 13.58
C PRO A 86 -24.85 -3.24 12.28
N LEU A 87 -24.28 -2.04 12.14
CA LEU A 87 -24.62 -1.09 11.09
C LEU A 87 -23.47 -0.96 10.09
N LEU A 88 -23.75 -1.24 8.82
CA LEU A 88 -22.92 -0.87 7.68
C LEU A 88 -23.31 0.54 7.21
N ARG A 89 -22.37 1.48 7.29
CA ARG A 89 -22.55 2.87 6.83
C ARG A 89 -21.97 3.00 5.44
N ILE A 90 -22.82 3.30 4.47
CA ILE A 90 -22.44 3.43 3.05
C ILE A 90 -22.55 4.87 2.62
N LEU A 91 -21.57 5.31 1.83
CA LEU A 91 -21.57 6.57 1.12
C LEU A 91 -21.44 6.30 -0.38
N ILE A 92 -22.38 6.84 -1.15
CA ILE A 92 -22.37 6.78 -2.61
C ILE A 92 -21.91 8.13 -3.13
N GLN A 93 -21.00 8.12 -4.10
CA GLN A 93 -20.44 9.33 -4.74
C GLN A 93 -20.54 9.21 -6.25
N ARG A 94 -21.00 10.26 -6.95
CA ARG A 94 -21.07 10.28 -8.42
C ARG A 94 -19.66 10.26 -9.02
N GLN A 95 -19.47 9.51 -10.11
CA GLN A 95 -18.18 9.45 -10.80
C GLN A 95 -17.94 10.77 -11.55
N GLY A 96 -16.90 11.52 -11.16
CA GLY A 96 -16.54 12.82 -11.76
C GLY A 96 -16.72 14.02 -10.81
N ASP A 97 -17.45 13.85 -9.70
CA ASP A 97 -17.41 14.78 -8.58
C ASP A 97 -16.09 14.52 -7.84
N GLY A 98 -15.04 15.24 -8.22
CA GLY A 98 -13.69 15.08 -7.71
C GLY A 98 -13.63 15.20 -6.19
N PHE A 99 -12.64 14.55 -5.57
CA PHE A 99 -12.36 14.66 -4.14
C PHE A 99 -12.13 16.12 -3.67
N ASP A 100 -11.78 17.02 -4.60
CA ASP A 100 -11.61 18.46 -4.36
C ASP A 100 -12.89 19.16 -3.89
N ASP A 101 -14.08 18.63 -4.21
CA ASP A 101 -15.36 19.20 -3.76
C ASP A 101 -15.75 18.74 -2.34
N MET A 102 -14.94 17.88 -1.71
CA MET A 102 -15.24 17.27 -0.40
C MET A 102 -14.24 17.63 0.71
N ASN A 103 -13.61 18.82 0.65
CA ASN A 103 -13.10 19.51 1.85
C ASN A 103 -14.14 20.51 2.40
N GLY A 104 -15.41 20.13 2.36
CA GLY A 104 -16.55 20.92 2.83
C GLY A 104 -16.73 20.96 4.35
N TYR A 105 -15.70 21.40 5.09
CA TYR A 105 -15.96 22.28 6.22
C TYR A 105 -15.62 23.70 5.77
N ASN A 106 -16.68 24.45 5.49
CA ASN A 106 -16.77 25.88 5.21
C ASN A 106 -16.94 26.29 3.73
N THR A 107 -18.10 26.90 3.50
CA THR A 107 -18.49 27.76 2.37
C THR A 107 -18.61 27.11 0.98
N ILE A 108 -19.86 26.76 0.64
CA ILE A 108 -20.36 26.73 -0.74
C ILE A 108 -20.05 28.10 -1.35
N LYS A 109 -19.04 28.20 -2.22
CA LYS A 109 -18.88 29.36 -3.08
C LYS A 109 -19.78 29.17 -4.30
N PRO A 110 -20.69 30.11 -4.62
CA PRO A 110 -21.47 30.03 -5.84
C PRO A 110 -20.53 30.10 -7.04
N LYS A 111 -20.72 29.20 -8.02
CA LYS A 111 -20.03 29.28 -9.31
C LYS A 111 -20.45 30.59 -9.99
N ASN A 112 -19.54 31.55 -10.11
CA ASN A 112 -19.77 32.79 -10.87
C ASN A 112 -19.72 32.47 -12.37
N ILE A 113 -20.87 32.52 -13.03
CA ILE A 113 -21.06 32.17 -14.46
C ILE A 113 -20.82 33.40 -15.38
N ILE A 114 -20.50 34.56 -14.82
CA ILE A 114 -20.53 35.84 -15.57
C ILE A 114 -19.16 36.24 -16.15
N SER A 115 -18.06 35.54 -15.85
CA SER A 115 -16.72 35.94 -16.33
C SER A 115 -16.40 35.54 -17.78
N SER A 116 -17.35 35.02 -18.57
CA SER A 116 -17.07 34.50 -19.93
C SER A 116 -17.30 35.49 -21.07
N ILE A 117 -17.88 36.67 -20.80
CA ILE A 117 -18.36 37.58 -21.87
C ILE A 117 -17.36 38.70 -22.20
N LEU A 118 -16.28 38.88 -21.44
CA LEU A 118 -15.31 39.96 -21.72
C LEU A 118 -13.87 39.49 -21.63
N GLY A 119 -13.27 39.23 -22.80
CA GLY A 119 -11.81 39.29 -23.00
C GLY A 119 -11.02 38.02 -22.69
N GLY A 120 -10.79 37.19 -23.71
CA GLY A 120 -9.45 36.80 -24.15
C GLY A 120 -8.45 36.14 -23.17
N THR A 121 -8.85 35.54 -22.05
CA THR A 121 -7.89 34.72 -21.26
C THR A 121 -7.74 33.34 -21.89
N PRO A 122 -6.52 32.85 -22.17
CA PRO A 122 -6.28 31.48 -22.60
C PRO A 122 -6.99 30.52 -21.64
N GLY A 123 -7.87 29.66 -22.19
CA GLY A 123 -8.68 28.75 -21.39
C GLY A 123 -7.76 27.97 -20.45
N LYS A 124 -8.09 27.97 -19.14
CA LYS A 124 -7.37 27.16 -18.15
C LYS A 124 -7.29 25.73 -18.71
N PRO A 125 -6.10 25.10 -18.74
CA PRO A 125 -6.00 23.72 -19.19
C PRO A 125 -6.96 22.88 -18.34
N LYS A 126 -7.79 22.06 -19.00
CA LYS A 126 -8.66 21.13 -18.29
C LYS A 126 -7.76 20.30 -17.36
N PRO A 127 -8.04 20.26 -16.05
CA PRO A 127 -7.23 19.46 -15.14
C PRO A 127 -7.27 18.00 -15.61
N LEU A 128 -6.11 17.33 -15.54
CA LEU A 128 -6.02 15.90 -15.88
C LEU A 128 -7.00 15.14 -14.98
N ALA A 129 -7.95 14.44 -15.60
CA ALA A 129 -8.93 13.65 -14.88
C ALA A 129 -8.28 12.33 -14.44
N ILE A 130 -7.81 12.27 -13.19
CA ILE A 130 -7.33 11.05 -12.56
C ILE A 130 -8.56 10.26 -12.08
N SER A 131 -8.66 8.98 -12.46
CA SER A 131 -9.76 8.12 -12.04
C SER A 131 -9.65 7.73 -10.56
N ASN A 132 -10.76 7.27 -9.98
CA ASN A 132 -10.74 6.79 -8.60
C ASN A 132 -9.95 5.47 -8.48
N PRO A 133 -9.44 5.11 -7.29
CA PRO A 133 -8.80 3.81 -7.08
C PRO A 133 -9.75 2.65 -7.44
N HIS A 134 -9.28 1.74 -8.30
CA HIS A 134 -9.99 0.52 -8.66
C HIS A 134 -9.32 -0.67 -7.98
N ASP A 135 -10.13 -1.71 -7.71
CA ASP A 135 -9.67 -2.97 -7.12
C ASP A 135 -8.79 -2.78 -5.87
N PHE A 136 -9.33 -2.06 -4.88
CA PHE A 136 -8.59 -1.79 -3.66
C PHE A 136 -8.49 -3.08 -2.86
N ARG A 137 -7.29 -3.52 -2.50
CA ARG A 137 -7.09 -4.75 -1.74
C ARG A 137 -6.08 -4.55 -0.64
N GLN A 138 -6.38 -5.10 0.52
CA GLN A 138 -5.41 -5.17 1.60
C GLN A 138 -4.26 -6.10 1.19
N VAL A 139 -3.03 -5.60 1.21
CA VAL A 139 -1.82 -6.37 0.89
C VAL A 139 -1.07 -6.83 2.14
N SER A 140 -1.16 -6.07 3.24
CA SER A 140 -0.53 -6.43 4.50
C SER A 140 -1.20 -5.80 5.72
N ALA A 141 -0.81 -6.26 6.91
CA ALA A 141 -1.08 -5.62 8.19
C ALA A 141 -0.03 -6.00 9.23
N ILE A 142 0.21 -5.12 10.21
CA ILE A 142 0.84 -5.49 11.48
C ILE A 142 -0.28 -5.89 12.44
N ILE A 143 -0.14 -7.03 13.10
CA ILE A 143 -1.15 -7.54 14.04
C ILE A 143 -0.52 -7.84 15.41
N ASP A 144 -1.35 -7.97 16.43
CA ASP A 144 -0.97 -8.43 17.77
C ASP A 144 0.11 -7.59 18.47
N VAL A 145 0.20 -6.31 18.13
CA VAL A 145 1.19 -5.36 18.67
C VAL A 145 1.16 -5.30 20.20
N ASP A 146 -0.02 -5.38 20.81
CA ASP A 146 -0.20 -5.23 22.26
C ASP A 146 0.06 -6.52 23.05
N ILE A 147 0.12 -7.68 22.39
CA ILE A 147 0.30 -8.99 23.04
C ILE A 147 1.66 -9.63 22.74
N LEU A 148 2.37 -9.10 21.74
CA LEU A 148 3.72 -9.54 21.40
C LEU A 148 4.77 -8.77 22.21
N PRO A 149 5.94 -9.39 22.46
CA PRO A 149 7.10 -8.65 22.94
C PRO A 149 7.43 -7.49 21.99
N GLU A 150 7.83 -6.34 22.52
CA GLU A 150 8.19 -5.14 21.74
C GLU A 150 9.34 -5.40 20.73
N THR A 151 10.16 -6.43 20.99
CA THR A 151 11.24 -6.86 20.10
C THR A 151 10.75 -7.67 18.89
N CYS A 152 9.46 -7.97 18.81
CA CYS A 152 8.87 -8.83 17.80
C CYS A 152 7.82 -8.05 16.99
N ARG A 153 7.61 -8.50 15.75
CA ARG A 153 6.58 -7.98 14.86
C ARG A 153 5.87 -9.16 14.21
N ARG A 154 4.54 -9.18 14.28
CA ARG A 154 3.72 -10.11 13.52
C ARG A 154 3.11 -9.41 12.33
N VAL A 155 3.45 -9.92 11.15
CA VAL A 155 3.08 -9.36 9.86
C VAL A 155 2.13 -10.34 9.18
N LYS A 156 1.01 -9.82 8.71
CA LYS A 156 0.11 -10.51 7.81
C LYS A 156 0.40 -10.06 6.38
N LEU A 157 0.65 -11.00 5.47
CA LEU A 157 0.79 -10.76 4.03
C LEU A 157 -0.34 -11.45 3.28
N LEU A 158 -1.00 -10.70 2.40
CA LEU A 158 -2.07 -11.17 1.54
C LEU A 158 -1.60 -11.14 0.09
N LYS A 159 -1.33 -12.31 -0.46
CA LYS A 159 -0.92 -12.46 -1.86
C LYS A 159 -2.13 -12.34 -2.78
N HIS A 160 -2.06 -11.39 -3.72
CA HIS A 160 -3.05 -11.21 -4.78
C HIS A 160 -2.51 -11.73 -6.11
N GLY A 161 -3.23 -12.66 -6.74
CA GLY A 161 -2.83 -13.34 -7.96
C GLY A 161 -2.09 -14.66 -7.69
N LEU A 162 -2.38 -15.69 -8.49
CA LEU A 162 -1.85 -17.04 -8.29
C LEU A 162 -0.34 -17.12 -8.55
N ASP A 163 0.17 -16.32 -9.48
CA ASP A 163 1.53 -16.48 -10.02
C ASP A 163 2.60 -15.59 -9.36
N LYS A 164 2.21 -14.67 -8.46
CA LYS A 164 3.19 -13.77 -7.82
C LYS A 164 3.77 -14.40 -6.55
N PRO A 165 5.09 -14.52 -6.40
CA PRO A 165 5.70 -14.98 -5.16
C PRO A 165 5.45 -13.99 -4.00
N LEU A 166 5.68 -14.44 -2.76
CA LEU A 166 5.68 -13.53 -1.60
C LEU A 166 6.84 -12.53 -1.67
N GLY A 167 7.90 -12.87 -2.41
CA GLY A 167 8.96 -11.94 -2.77
C GLY A 167 10.06 -11.80 -1.71
N PHE A 168 10.34 -12.86 -0.95
CA PHE A 168 11.48 -12.92 -0.04
C PHE A 168 12.03 -14.35 0.05
N TYR A 169 13.27 -14.47 0.51
CA TYR A 169 13.98 -15.74 0.68
C TYR A 169 14.38 -15.90 2.13
N ILE A 170 14.47 -17.14 2.58
CA ILE A 170 14.96 -17.49 3.91
C ILE A 170 16.26 -18.29 3.82
N LYS A 171 17.02 -18.30 4.92
CA LYS A 171 18.24 -19.09 5.10
C LYS A 171 18.35 -19.55 6.53
N ASP A 172 19.12 -20.61 6.74
CA ASP A 172 19.61 -20.97 8.07
C ASP A 172 20.64 -19.96 8.58
N GLY A 173 20.69 -19.80 9.90
CA GLY A 173 21.67 -18.98 10.59
C GLY A 173 21.75 -19.33 12.07
N GLU A 174 22.58 -18.59 12.79
CA GLU A 174 22.73 -18.72 14.24
C GLU A 174 21.95 -17.60 14.93
N SER A 175 21.07 -17.96 15.86
CA SER A 175 20.40 -17.04 16.77
C SER A 175 21.01 -17.15 18.17
N PHE A 176 21.10 -16.02 18.87
CA PHE A 176 21.55 -15.99 20.26
C PHE A 176 20.35 -15.90 21.18
N ARG A 177 20.20 -16.89 22.05
CA ARG A 177 19.16 -16.94 23.08
C ARG A 177 19.79 -16.99 24.46
N VAL A 178 19.07 -16.48 25.46
CA VAL A 178 19.47 -16.61 26.85
C VAL A 178 19.01 -17.98 27.34
N GLY A 179 19.96 -18.86 27.62
CA GLY A 179 19.70 -20.18 28.19
C GLY A 179 19.20 -20.08 29.64
N SER A 180 18.70 -21.19 30.18
CA SER A 180 18.15 -21.26 31.54
C SER A 180 19.14 -20.91 32.65
N THR A 181 20.44 -21.02 32.37
CA THR A 181 21.57 -20.68 33.26
C THR A 181 22.01 -19.22 33.12
N GLY A 182 21.36 -18.43 32.26
CA GLY A 182 21.72 -17.04 31.97
C GLY A 182 22.87 -16.87 30.97
N SER A 183 23.45 -17.96 30.45
CA SER A 183 24.44 -17.90 29.37
C SER A 183 23.79 -17.68 28.00
N PHE A 184 24.47 -16.94 27.13
CA PHE A 184 24.06 -16.83 25.72
C PHE A 184 24.41 -18.11 24.97
N GLU A 185 23.39 -18.78 24.46
CA GLU A 185 23.52 -20.00 23.66
C GLU A 185 23.26 -19.70 22.19
N LYS A 186 24.10 -20.28 21.34
CA LYS A 186 23.90 -20.29 19.89
C LYS A 186 22.93 -21.41 19.56
N VAL A 187 21.79 -21.04 18.98
CA VAL A 187 20.78 -21.99 18.51
C VAL A 187 20.55 -21.80 17.01
N PRO A 188 20.21 -22.87 16.27
CA PRO A 188 19.77 -22.74 14.89
C PRO A 188 18.55 -21.82 14.78
N GLY A 189 18.55 -20.93 13.79
CA GLY A 189 17.45 -20.01 13.50
C GLY A 189 17.27 -19.81 11.99
N VAL A 190 16.09 -19.32 11.61
CA VAL A 190 15.75 -19.03 10.21
C VAL A 190 15.68 -17.52 10.02
N PHE A 191 16.30 -17.02 8.96
CA PHE A 191 16.44 -15.58 8.73
C PHE A 191 16.02 -15.23 7.31
N ILE A 192 15.47 -14.03 7.13
CA ILE A 192 15.25 -13.48 5.79
C ILE A 192 16.61 -13.18 5.15
N SER A 193 16.93 -13.85 4.05
CA SER A 193 18.20 -13.72 3.34
C SER A 193 18.18 -12.64 2.27
N ARG A 194 17.03 -12.44 1.61
CA ARG A 194 16.87 -11.54 0.48
C ARG A 194 15.41 -11.10 0.32
N LEU A 195 15.20 -9.88 -0.16
CA LEU A 195 13.92 -9.40 -0.66
C LEU A 195 13.98 -9.29 -2.19
N VAL A 196 12.86 -9.61 -2.86
CA VAL A 196 12.71 -9.44 -4.31
C VAL A 196 12.37 -7.97 -4.60
N PRO A 197 13.15 -7.27 -5.45
CA PRO A 197 12.83 -5.92 -5.87
C PRO A 197 11.43 -5.84 -6.52
N GLY A 198 10.58 -4.93 -6.04
CA GLY A 198 9.19 -4.79 -6.46
C GLY A 198 8.27 -5.94 -6.02
N GLY A 199 8.77 -6.88 -5.21
CA GLY A 199 8.01 -7.99 -4.66
C GLY A 199 7.05 -7.55 -3.54
N LEU A 200 6.13 -8.44 -3.16
CA LEU A 200 5.14 -8.14 -2.11
C LEU A 200 5.83 -7.79 -0.78
N ALA A 201 6.75 -8.62 -0.30
CA ALA A 201 7.43 -8.36 0.97
C ALA A 201 8.19 -7.03 0.98
N GLU A 202 8.96 -6.72 -0.07
CA GLU A 202 9.67 -5.44 -0.18
C GLU A 202 8.68 -4.27 -0.24
N GLY A 203 7.63 -4.38 -1.06
CA GLY A 203 6.64 -3.31 -1.25
C GLY A 203 5.86 -2.97 0.03
N THR A 204 5.75 -3.90 0.99
CA THR A 204 5.14 -3.61 2.29
C THR A 204 6.07 -2.85 3.24
N GLY A 205 7.39 -3.00 3.08
CA GLY A 205 8.39 -2.44 4.01
C GLY A 205 8.32 -3.00 5.44
N LEU A 206 7.50 -4.04 5.68
CA LEU A 206 7.29 -4.62 7.01
C LEU A 206 8.30 -5.71 7.36
N LEU A 207 8.99 -6.25 6.36
CA LEU A 207 10.04 -7.26 6.47
C LEU A 207 11.37 -6.71 5.95
N ALA A 208 12.47 -7.12 6.56
CA ALA A 208 13.81 -6.74 6.18
C ALA A 208 14.75 -7.95 6.12
N VAL A 209 15.82 -7.80 5.35
CA VAL A 209 16.92 -8.77 5.35
C VAL A 209 17.53 -8.84 6.75
N ASN A 210 17.85 -10.06 7.18
CA ASN A 210 18.32 -10.45 8.51
C ASN A 210 17.26 -10.45 9.62
N ASP A 211 15.98 -10.19 9.32
CA ASP A 211 14.93 -10.46 10.29
C ASP A 211 14.91 -11.96 10.63
N GLU A 212 14.86 -12.28 11.92
CA GLU A 212 14.78 -13.67 12.40
C GLU A 212 13.32 -14.10 12.40
N VAL A 213 13.01 -15.18 11.70
CA VAL A 213 11.68 -15.79 11.67
C VAL A 213 11.49 -16.62 12.93
N LEU A 214 10.39 -16.38 13.65
CA LEU A 214 10.06 -17.08 14.89
C LEU A 214 8.87 -18.01 14.72
N GLU A 215 7.88 -17.62 13.92
CA GLU A 215 6.61 -18.31 13.78
C GLU A 215 6.01 -18.10 12.38
N VAL A 216 5.33 -19.13 11.86
CA VAL A 216 4.52 -19.07 10.65
C VAL A 216 3.12 -19.62 10.94
N ASN A 217 2.09 -18.79 10.76
CA ASN A 217 0.67 -19.11 10.94
C ASN A 217 0.35 -19.84 12.27
N GLY A 218 0.92 -19.38 13.39
CA GLY A 218 0.70 -20.00 14.70
C GLY A 218 1.70 -21.09 15.08
N ILE A 219 2.62 -21.47 14.18
CA ILE A 219 3.55 -22.58 14.37
C ILE A 219 4.97 -22.04 14.52
N GLU A 220 5.58 -22.29 15.69
CA GLU A 220 6.98 -21.94 15.93
C GLU A 220 7.93 -22.65 14.96
N VAL A 221 8.94 -21.94 14.47
CA VAL A 221 9.94 -22.50 13.53
C VAL A 221 11.14 -23.15 14.23
N ALA A 222 11.27 -22.96 15.54
CA ALA A 222 12.37 -23.54 16.31
C ALA A 222 12.36 -25.08 16.21
N GLY A 223 13.52 -25.65 15.87
CA GLY A 223 13.68 -27.10 15.71
C GLY A 223 13.12 -27.68 14.40
N LYS A 224 12.61 -26.85 13.48
CA LYS A 224 12.23 -27.27 12.13
C LYS A 224 13.39 -27.09 11.16
N THR A 225 13.42 -27.90 10.09
CA THR A 225 14.37 -27.71 9.00
C THR A 225 13.96 -26.52 8.13
N LEU A 226 14.92 -25.92 7.40
CA LEU A 226 14.64 -24.84 6.45
C LEU A 226 13.57 -25.22 5.44
N ASP A 227 13.62 -26.45 4.91
CA ASP A 227 12.65 -26.98 3.96
C ASP A 227 11.24 -27.06 4.57
N GLN A 228 11.11 -27.53 5.82
CA GLN A 228 9.82 -27.56 6.51
C GLN A 228 9.23 -26.16 6.70
N VAL A 229 10.07 -25.18 7.03
CA VAL A 229 9.64 -23.79 7.19
C VAL A 229 9.23 -23.20 5.83
N THR A 230 9.97 -23.52 4.77
CA THR A 230 9.65 -23.16 3.38
C THR A 230 8.28 -23.72 2.99
N ASP A 231 8.05 -25.01 3.20
CA ASP A 231 6.77 -25.68 2.92
C ASP A 231 5.61 -25.05 3.69
N MET A 232 5.83 -24.71 4.97
CA MET A 232 4.85 -24.01 5.79
C MET A 232 4.48 -22.64 5.20
N MET A 233 5.46 -21.88 4.71
CA MET A 233 5.21 -20.58 4.07
C MET A 233 4.48 -20.74 2.73
N ILE A 234 4.85 -21.73 1.91
CA ILE A 234 4.21 -22.00 0.61
C ILE A 234 2.74 -22.39 0.82
N ALA A 235 2.48 -23.32 1.75
CA ALA A 235 1.14 -23.80 2.07
C ALA A 235 0.21 -22.67 2.54
N ASN A 236 0.76 -21.62 3.15
CA ASN A 236 0.02 -20.45 3.65
C ASN A 236 0.24 -19.19 2.80
N SER A 237 0.79 -19.30 1.58
CA SER A 237 1.25 -18.15 0.79
C SER A 237 0.14 -17.17 0.38
N SER A 238 -1.12 -17.60 0.33
CA SER A 238 -2.27 -16.72 0.07
C SER A 238 -2.60 -15.79 1.26
N ASN A 239 -2.31 -16.23 2.48
CA ASN A 239 -2.62 -15.53 3.73
C ASN A 239 -1.57 -15.92 4.79
N LEU A 240 -0.36 -15.39 4.60
CA LEU A 240 0.77 -15.69 5.46
C LEU A 240 0.72 -14.79 6.69
N ILE A 241 0.85 -15.37 7.88
CA ILE A 241 1.07 -14.65 9.13
C ILE A 241 2.45 -15.06 9.61
N ILE A 242 3.40 -14.13 9.63
CA ILE A 242 4.78 -14.38 10.02
C ILE A 242 5.13 -13.52 11.23
N THR A 243 5.63 -14.15 12.30
CA THR A 243 6.21 -13.45 13.44
C THR A 243 7.71 -13.40 13.27
N VAL A 244 8.28 -12.20 13.27
CA VAL A 244 9.72 -11.97 13.14
C VAL A 244 10.27 -11.16 14.30
N LYS A 245 11.57 -11.30 14.56
CA LYS A 245 12.36 -10.38 15.37
C LYS A 245 13.17 -9.49 14.42
N PRO A 246 12.84 -8.18 14.32
CA PRO A 246 13.49 -7.29 13.37
C PRO A 246 14.99 -7.14 13.62
N ALA A 247 15.80 -7.17 12.55
CA ALA A 247 17.25 -6.97 12.63
C ALA A 247 17.62 -5.56 13.13
N ASN A 248 16.87 -4.56 12.67
CA ASN A 248 17.05 -3.16 13.04
C ASN A 248 16.05 -2.75 14.13
N GLN A 249 16.33 -3.12 15.37
CA GLN A 249 15.51 -2.75 16.53
C GLN A 249 15.35 -1.23 16.71
N ARG A 250 16.23 -0.40 16.11
CA ARG A 250 16.08 1.07 16.09
C ARG A 250 14.78 1.54 15.44
N ALA A 251 14.25 0.80 14.48
CA ALA A 251 12.96 1.10 13.85
C ALA A 251 11.76 0.51 14.62
N ALA A 252 11.98 -0.54 15.43
CA ALA A 252 10.95 -1.13 16.29
C ALA A 252 10.72 -0.29 17.57
N LEU A 253 11.79 0.28 18.14
CA LEU A 253 11.74 1.21 19.27
C LEU A 253 11.34 2.64 18.86
N ALA A 254 11.26 2.93 17.56
CA ALA A 254 10.76 4.20 17.06
C ALA A 254 9.22 4.19 17.14
N MET A 255 8.70 4.60 18.30
CA MET A 255 7.29 4.87 18.52
C MET A 255 6.71 5.67 17.34
N PRO A 256 5.56 5.28 16.74
CA PRO A 256 4.89 6.13 15.77
C PRO A 256 4.40 7.36 16.53
N ARG A 257 5.18 8.44 16.52
CA ARG A 257 4.68 9.73 16.97
C ARG A 257 3.49 10.05 16.06
N ARG A 258 2.31 10.13 16.65
CA ARG A 258 1.09 10.65 15.99
C ARG A 258 1.49 11.87 15.15
N GLY A 259 1.36 11.75 13.83
CA GLY A 259 1.53 12.85 12.88
C GLY A 259 2.86 12.94 12.13
N SER A 260 3.80 12.00 12.25
CA SER A 260 5.04 12.04 11.44
C SER A 260 5.00 11.02 10.29
N PHE A 261 4.30 11.36 9.22
CA PHE A 261 4.55 10.76 7.92
C PHE A 261 5.95 11.19 7.47
N SER A 262 6.91 10.26 7.48
CA SER A 262 8.22 10.46 6.88
C SER A 262 8.03 10.74 5.39
N ARG A 263 8.01 12.03 5.04
CA ARG A 263 8.08 12.51 3.66
C ARG A 263 9.46 12.14 3.11
N ASN A 264 9.61 10.93 2.59
CA ASN A 264 10.78 10.55 1.80
C ASN A 264 10.52 10.67 0.29
N SER A 265 9.71 11.65 -0.11
CA SER A 265 9.69 12.14 -1.49
C SER A 265 10.85 13.11 -1.66
N GLN A 266 11.93 12.67 -2.31
CA GLN A 266 12.88 13.58 -2.94
C GLN A 266 12.11 14.41 -3.97
N LEU A 267 11.70 15.61 -3.57
CA LEU A 267 11.13 16.60 -4.47
C LEU A 267 12.28 17.41 -5.04
N SER A 268 12.39 17.36 -6.36
CA SER A 268 13.28 18.15 -7.19
C SER A 268 13.20 19.62 -6.82
N SER A 269 14.33 20.18 -6.39
CA SER A 269 14.54 21.62 -6.21
C SER A 269 14.60 22.27 -7.59
N GLY A 270 13.55 22.99 -7.98
CA GLY A 270 13.60 23.85 -9.17
C GLY A 270 12.34 24.67 -9.32
N SER A 271 12.50 25.99 -9.28
CA SER A 271 11.52 27.07 -9.54
C SER A 271 10.65 27.52 -8.36
N GLN A 272 11.21 28.46 -7.59
CA GLN A 272 10.44 29.58 -7.05
C GLN A 272 11.04 30.88 -7.58
N GLN A 273 10.15 31.88 -7.75
CA GLN A 273 10.36 33.26 -8.23
C GLN A 273 10.31 33.36 -9.76
N SER A 274 9.33 34.04 -10.36
CA SER A 274 8.94 35.42 -10.08
C SER A 274 7.47 35.74 -10.47
N MET A 275 6.82 36.54 -9.63
CA MET A 275 5.66 37.38 -9.97
C MET A 275 5.91 38.71 -9.27
N GLN A 276 6.34 39.72 -10.02
CA GLN A 276 6.11 41.14 -9.70
C GLN A 276 6.34 41.99 -10.94
N SER A 277 5.37 42.87 -11.19
CA SER A 277 5.15 43.65 -12.40
C SER A 277 5.74 45.06 -12.32
N ALA A 278 6.28 45.51 -13.47
CA ALA A 278 6.29 46.87 -14.05
C ALA A 278 6.68 48.09 -13.19
N ALA A 279 7.77 48.79 -13.55
CA ALA A 279 7.73 49.92 -14.49
C ALA A 279 9.11 50.66 -14.62
N THR A 280 9.33 51.21 -15.82
CA THR A 280 10.25 52.31 -16.24
C THR A 280 11.77 52.12 -16.27
N GLY A 281 12.35 52.34 -17.47
CA GLY A 281 13.59 53.13 -17.64
C GLY A 281 14.78 52.46 -18.33
N SER A 282 14.87 52.66 -19.66
CA SER A 282 16.08 53.00 -20.47
C SER A 282 17.40 52.21 -20.38
N ASP A 283 17.83 51.83 -21.59
CA ASP A 283 19.20 51.78 -22.15
C ASP A 283 20.04 50.49 -22.07
N GLU A 284 20.24 49.93 -23.28
CA GLU A 284 21.47 49.42 -23.90
C GLU A 284 22.34 48.41 -23.10
N ASP A 285 22.41 47.16 -23.57
CA ASP A 285 23.66 46.61 -24.14
C ASP A 285 23.53 45.17 -24.68
N ALA A 286 24.35 44.94 -25.71
CA ALA A 286 24.54 43.87 -26.69
C ALA A 286 24.30 42.38 -26.35
N ASP A 287 23.91 41.66 -27.42
CA ASP A 287 23.88 40.21 -27.63
C ASP A 287 25.28 39.54 -27.57
N GLU A 288 25.36 38.30 -27.06
CA GLU A 288 26.17 37.25 -27.71
C GLU A 288 25.73 35.84 -27.26
N ILE A 289 25.32 35.01 -28.23
CA ILE A 289 25.03 33.58 -28.07
C ILE A 289 26.30 32.83 -28.48
N VAL A 290 26.88 32.03 -27.58
CA VAL A 290 28.02 31.17 -27.88
C VAL A 290 27.55 29.72 -27.99
N ASP A 291 27.53 29.22 -29.23
CA ASP A 291 27.39 27.80 -29.56
C ASP A 291 28.78 27.20 -29.83
N LEU A 292 29.11 26.08 -29.19
CA LEU A 292 30.40 25.40 -29.35
C LEU A 292 30.19 23.88 -29.43
N THR A 293 29.62 23.43 -30.55
CA THR A 293 29.98 22.12 -31.12
C THR A 293 31.09 22.32 -32.14
N GLY A 294 32.28 21.77 -31.88
CA GLY A 294 33.43 21.89 -32.77
C GLY A 294 34.46 20.78 -32.53
N VAL A 295 34.31 19.70 -33.29
CA VAL A 295 35.30 18.65 -33.53
C VAL A 295 36.56 19.25 -34.16
N ASN A 296 37.76 18.87 -33.70
CA ASN A 296 38.80 18.40 -34.62
C ASN A 296 40.00 17.75 -33.92
N LEU A 297 40.52 16.76 -34.65
CA LEU A 297 41.63 15.85 -34.40
C LEU A 297 42.99 16.57 -34.43
N HIS A 298 43.99 16.00 -33.74
CA HIS A 298 45.27 15.62 -34.38
C HIS A 298 46.03 14.59 -33.53
N ASP A 299 46.59 13.62 -34.26
CA ASP A 299 47.50 12.56 -33.86
C ASP A 299 48.79 13.07 -33.18
N ASP A 300 49.36 12.25 -32.30
CA ASP A 300 50.70 11.73 -32.60
C ASP A 300 50.97 10.37 -31.91
N ALA A 301 51.66 9.53 -32.67
CA ALA A 301 51.85 8.10 -32.42
C ALA A 301 53.16 7.78 -31.67
N THR A 302 53.40 6.46 -31.52
CA THR A 302 54.58 5.73 -30.99
C THR A 302 54.40 5.27 -29.53
N GLY A 303 54.55 3.99 -29.18
CA GLY A 303 54.85 2.76 -29.91
C GLY A 303 54.99 1.60 -28.92
N ALA A 304 55.20 0.40 -29.47
CA ALA A 304 55.68 -0.83 -28.84
C ALA A 304 54.67 -1.78 -28.17
N SER A 305 54.51 -2.90 -28.90
CA SER A 305 53.96 -4.21 -28.59
C SER A 305 54.56 -4.92 -27.37
N HIS A 306 53.74 -5.72 -26.67
CA HIS A 306 54.19 -7.02 -26.17
C HIS A 306 53.03 -8.02 -25.99
N HIS A 307 53.16 -9.16 -26.66
CA HIS A 307 52.40 -10.40 -26.47
C HIS A 307 52.83 -11.10 -25.17
N GLN A 308 51.90 -11.63 -24.38
CA GLN A 308 52.05 -12.97 -23.79
C GLN A 308 50.71 -13.60 -23.32
N THR A 309 50.73 -14.93 -23.33
CA THR A 309 49.65 -15.92 -23.34
C THR A 309 49.24 -16.45 -21.96
N HIS A 310 47.96 -16.88 -21.89
CA HIS A 310 47.34 -17.95 -21.07
C HIS A 310 47.64 -18.07 -19.55
N HIS A 311 46.58 -18.11 -18.74
CA HIS A 311 46.34 -19.23 -17.82
C HIS A 311 44.86 -19.40 -17.46
N HIS A 312 44.43 -20.66 -17.55
CA HIS A 312 43.13 -21.24 -17.21
C HIS A 312 43.01 -21.32 -15.68
N HIS A 313 41.94 -20.78 -15.07
CA HIS A 313 41.54 -21.16 -13.71
C HIS A 313 40.03 -21.38 -13.62
N GLN A 314 39.71 -22.63 -13.39
CA GLN A 314 38.40 -23.23 -13.21
C GLN A 314 37.96 -22.94 -11.77
N PHE A 315 36.95 -22.10 -11.58
CA PHE A 315 36.28 -21.95 -10.29
C PHE A 315 35.07 -22.88 -10.23
N SER A 316 35.16 -23.85 -9.33
CA SER A 316 34.07 -24.69 -8.86
C SER A 316 32.95 -23.81 -8.30
N HIS A 317 31.76 -23.91 -8.89
CA HIS A 317 30.52 -23.42 -8.28
C HIS A 317 30.14 -24.38 -7.14
N HIS A 318 30.21 -23.89 -5.90
CA HIS A 318 29.45 -24.47 -4.80
C HIS A 318 28.05 -23.85 -4.83
N ASP A 319 27.08 -24.68 -5.19
CA ASP A 319 25.65 -24.39 -5.12
C ASP A 319 25.20 -24.45 -3.65
N GLN A 320 24.89 -23.31 -3.05
CA GLN A 320 24.36 -23.22 -1.69
C GLN A 320 22.89 -22.78 -1.75
N GLY A 321 21.99 -23.75 -1.81
CA GLY A 321 20.71 -23.79 -1.08
C GLY A 321 19.82 -22.54 -1.05
N VAL A 322 19.61 -21.85 -2.19
CA VAL A 322 18.60 -20.79 -2.28
C VAL A 322 17.32 -21.36 -2.87
N LEU A 323 16.25 -21.49 -2.06
CA LEU A 323 14.93 -21.94 -2.52
C LEU A 323 13.97 -20.78 -2.71
N HIS A 324 13.20 -20.83 -3.80
CA HIS A 324 12.32 -19.78 -4.28
C HIS A 324 10.92 -19.89 -3.65
N LEU A 325 10.45 -18.79 -3.03
CA LEU A 325 9.14 -18.65 -2.36
C LEU A 325 8.27 -17.57 -3.02
#